data_AF-A0A4P5XQ28-F1
#
_entry.id   AF-A0A4P5XQ28-F1
#
_cell.length_a   1.000
_cell.length_b   1.000
_cell.length_c   1.000
_cell.angle_alpha   90.00
_cell.angle_beta   90.00
_cell.angle_gamma   90.00
#
_symmetry.space_group_name_H-M   'P 1'
#
loop_
_entity.id
_entity.type
_entity.pdbx_description
1 polymer ?
#
loop_
_entity_poly.entity_id
_entity_poly.type
_entity_poly.pdbx_seq_one_letter_code
_entity_poly.pdbx_strand_id
1 'polypeptide(L)'
;MQLVIDPAGDVRCLYDEALPLAEFGRLTIARGSHVEPTAVGLWTAELSPVGGPLLGPFATRSAALIAEREWLEAHWLATEEARIEHGPGDALPLVLRV
;
A
#
# COMPACT_ATOMS: atom_id res chain seq x y z
N MET A 1 7.69 -0.15 -9.45
CA MET A 1 7.20 1.07 -8.78
C MET A 1 6.15 1.81 -9.61
N GLN A 2 5.02 2.16 -8.99
CA GLN A 2 4.08 3.18 -9.46
C GLN A 2 4.01 4.29 -8.38
N LEU A 3 4.01 5.55 -8.81
CA LEU A 3 3.95 6.73 -7.95
C LEU A 3 2.90 7.68 -8.50
N VAL A 4 2.03 8.18 -7.63
CA VAL A 4 0.94 9.09 -7.96
C VAL A 4 1.19 10.40 -7.21
N ILE A 5 1.15 11.50 -7.96
CA ILE A 5 1.26 12.86 -7.43
C ILE A 5 -0.09 13.52 -7.62
N ASP A 6 -0.67 14.04 -6.53
CA ASP A 6 -1.92 14.78 -6.62
C ASP A 6 -1.69 16.27 -6.96
N PRO A 7 -2.74 17.03 -7.31
CA PRO A 7 -2.61 18.46 -7.62
C PRO A 7 -2.14 19.34 -6.46
N ALA A 8 -2.23 18.87 -5.21
CA ALA A 8 -1.70 19.58 -4.03
C ALA A 8 -0.19 19.36 -3.87
N GLY A 9 0.37 18.40 -4.60
CA GLY A 9 1.78 18.03 -4.56
C GLY A 9 2.08 16.89 -3.59
N ASP A 10 1.05 16.23 -3.05
CA ASP A 10 1.25 15.06 -2.20
C ASP A 10 1.57 13.83 -3.06
N VAL A 11 2.47 13.02 -2.54
CA VAL A 11 3.00 11.84 -3.23
C VAL A 11 2.55 10.58 -2.51
N ARG A 12 1.96 9.65 -3.27
CA ARG A 12 1.61 8.31 -2.81
C ARG A 12 2.31 7.27 -3.67
N CYS A 13 2.89 6.26 -3.04
CA CYS A 13 3.44 5.11 -3.76
C CYS A 13 3.46 3.86 -2.88
N LEU A 14 3.69 2.72 -3.53
CA LEU A 14 4.16 1.51 -2.86
C LEU A 14 5.68 1.53 -2.84
N TYR A 15 6.26 1.42 -1.64
CA TYR A 15 7.72 1.46 -1.48
C TYR A 15 8.36 0.15 -1.97
N ASP A 16 9.35 0.27 -2.86
CA ASP A 16 10.14 -0.85 -3.41
C ASP A 16 11.65 -0.54 -3.51
N GLU A 17 12.14 0.43 -2.74
CA GLU A 17 13.57 0.85 -2.69
C GLU A 17 14.13 1.41 -4.00
N ALA A 18 13.34 1.55 -5.06
CA ALA A 18 13.82 2.07 -6.34
C ALA A 18 14.23 3.55 -6.30
N LEU A 19 13.69 4.33 -5.34
CA LEU A 19 13.97 5.75 -5.16
C LEU A 19 14.25 6.11 -3.69
N PRO A 20 15.16 7.07 -3.43
CA PRO A 20 15.38 7.62 -2.09
C PRO A 20 14.22 8.57 -1.72
N LEU A 21 13.13 8.01 -1.17
CA LEU A 21 11.91 8.79 -0.90
C LEU A 21 12.13 9.99 0.04
N ALA A 22 13.13 9.93 0.92
CA ALA A 22 13.45 11.03 1.83
C ALA A 22 13.85 12.33 1.12
N GLU A 23 14.27 12.26 -0.14
CA GLU A 23 14.59 13.43 -0.97
C GLU A 23 13.35 14.17 -1.49
N PHE A 24 12.17 13.55 -1.43
CA PHE A 24 10.90 14.14 -1.88
C PHE A 24 10.23 15.03 -0.82
N GLY A 25 10.72 15.02 0.42
CA GLY A 25 10.21 15.88 1.50
C GLY A 25 9.79 15.09 2.74
N ARG A 26 8.70 15.53 3.38
CA ARG A 26 8.20 14.90 4.61
C ARG A 26 7.56 13.55 4.29
N LEU A 27 8.02 12.50 4.97
CA LEU A 27 7.51 11.15 4.78
C LEU A 27 6.58 10.73 5.90
N THR A 28 5.46 10.15 5.52
CA THR A 28 4.61 9.35 6.41
C THR A 28 4.65 7.93 5.88
N ILE A 29 4.91 6.93 6.73
CA ILE A 29 5.00 5.52 6.33
C ILE A 29 3.98 4.71 7.12
N ALA A 30 3.17 3.92 6.43
CA ALA A 30 2.17 3.02 6.99
C ALA A 30 2.28 1.63 6.38
N ARG A 31 1.68 0.61 7.01
CA ARG A 31 1.60 -0.74 6.42
C ARG A 31 0.43 -0.82 5.44
N GLY A 32 0.63 -1.55 4.34
CA GLY A 32 -0.42 -1.78 3.35
C GLY A 32 -1.26 -3.01 3.64
N SER A 33 -0.64 -4.02 4.25
CA SER A 33 -1.29 -5.29 4.54
C SER A 33 -0.56 -6.05 5.65
N HIS A 34 -1.16 -7.18 6.06
CA HIS A 34 -0.54 -8.23 6.83
C HIS A 34 -0.50 -9.52 6.00
N VAL A 35 0.70 -9.97 5.62
CA VAL A 35 0.90 -11.24 4.90
C VAL A 35 1.35 -12.34 5.87
N GLU A 36 0.43 -13.21 6.23
CA GLU A 36 0.60 -14.18 7.31
C GLU A 36 0.27 -15.61 6.85
N PRO A 37 0.93 -16.64 7.42
CA PRO A 37 0.56 -18.03 7.19
C PRO A 37 -0.74 -18.38 7.95
N THR A 38 -1.55 -19.25 7.35
CA THR A 38 -2.73 -19.84 7.98
C THR A 38 -2.33 -21.07 8.81
N ALA A 39 -3.24 -21.54 9.67
CA ALA A 39 -3.03 -22.73 10.49
C ALA A 39 -2.75 -24.02 9.69
N VAL A 40 -3.10 -24.04 8.41
CA VAL A 40 -2.87 -25.18 7.49
C VAL A 40 -1.66 -24.98 6.58
N GLY A 41 -0.82 -23.97 6.83
CA GLY A 41 0.41 -23.71 6.09
C GLY A 41 0.23 -23.01 4.73
N LEU A 42 -0.97 -22.49 4.45
CA LEU A 42 -1.21 -21.59 3.32
C LEU A 42 -0.91 -20.14 3.73
N TRP A 43 -1.04 -19.18 2.82
CA TRP A 43 -0.74 -17.76 3.07
C TRP A 43 -1.93 -16.88 2.73
N THR A 44 -2.16 -15.84 3.50
CA THR A 44 -3.18 -14.82 3.22
C THR A 44 -2.57 -13.42 3.27
N ALA A 45 -3.13 -12.48 2.52
CA ALA A 45 -2.79 -11.06 2.61
C ALA A 45 -4.02 -10.28 3.08
N GLU A 46 -3.96 -9.71 4.28
CA GLU A 46 -5.04 -8.97 4.93
C GLU A 46 -4.83 -7.47 4.70
N LEU A 47 -5.72 -6.81 3.96
CA LEU A 47 -5.56 -5.41 3.52
C LEU A 47 -6.34 -4.39 4.35
N SER A 48 -6.83 -4.73 5.55
CA SER A 48 -7.55 -3.78 6.42
C SER A 48 -6.82 -2.47 6.75
N PRO A 49 -5.46 -2.39 6.81
CA PRO A 49 -4.77 -1.11 7.05
C PRO A 49 -5.11 -0.03 6.01
N VAL A 50 -5.55 -0.44 4.82
CA VAL A 50 -5.97 0.45 3.72
C VAL A 50 -7.45 0.29 3.37
N GLY A 51 -8.25 -0.33 4.26
CA GLY A 51 -9.67 -0.60 4.02
C GLY A 51 -9.95 -1.69 2.97
N GLY A 52 -8.95 -2.51 2.63
CA GLY A 52 -9.06 -3.57 1.64
C GLY A 52 -9.55 -4.92 2.20
N PRO A 53 -9.72 -5.93 1.32
CA PRO A 53 -10.20 -7.26 1.67
C PRO A 53 -9.11 -8.20 2.20
N LEU A 54 -9.52 -9.37 2.69
CA LEU A 54 -8.62 -10.51 2.88
C LEU A 54 -8.44 -11.27 1.56
N LEU A 55 -7.21 -11.40 1.08
CA LEU A 55 -6.84 -12.16 -0.11
C LEU A 55 -6.29 -13.55 0.24
N GLY A 56 -6.65 -14.54 -0.58
CA GLY A 56 -6.16 -15.92 -0.47
C GLY A 56 -7.26 -16.91 -0.09
N PRO A 57 -6.89 -18.10 0.41
CA PRO A 57 -5.52 -18.52 0.74
C PRO A 57 -4.68 -18.87 -0.49
N PHE A 58 -3.37 -18.65 -0.39
CA PHE A 58 -2.35 -18.92 -1.40
C PHE A 58 -1.40 -20.02 -0.95
N ALA A 59 -0.83 -20.76 -1.91
CA ALA A 59 0.11 -21.84 -1.60
C ALA A 59 1.47 -21.34 -1.06
N THR A 60 1.89 -20.11 -1.41
CA THR A 60 3.21 -19.58 -1.03
C THR A 60 3.10 -18.12 -0.59
N ARG A 61 4.05 -17.70 0.25
CA ARG A 61 4.19 -16.28 0.66
C ARG A 61 4.34 -15.37 -0.56
N SER A 62 5.15 -15.78 -1.54
CA SER A 62 5.38 -14.98 -2.74
C SER A 62 4.10 -14.74 -3.53
N ALA A 63 3.21 -15.74 -3.63
CA ALA A 63 1.92 -15.56 -4.29
C ALA A 63 1.02 -14.57 -3.54
N ALA A 64 1.00 -14.63 -2.20
CA ALA A 64 0.26 -13.66 -1.39
C ALA A 64 0.81 -12.23 -1.55
N LEU A 65 2.13 -12.05 -1.60
CA LEU A 65 2.77 -10.75 -1.83
C LEU A 65 2.52 -10.19 -3.23
N ILE A 66 2.45 -11.05 -4.25
CA ILE A 66 2.08 -10.64 -5.61
C ILE A 66 0.64 -10.15 -5.63
N ALA A 67 -0.29 -10.92 -5.06
CA ALA A 67 -1.70 -10.55 -5.01
C ALA A 67 -1.94 -9.26 -4.19
N GLU A 68 -1.22 -9.11 -3.06
CA GLU A 68 -1.18 -7.87 -2.28
C GLU A 68 -0.76 -6.67 -3.16
N ARG A 69 0.36 -6.81 -3.90
CA ARG A 69 0.87 -5.75 -4.78
C ARG A 69 -0.19 -5.32 -5.79
N GLU A 70 -0.71 -6.29 -6.52
CA GLU A 70 -1.67 -6.06 -7.60
C GLU A 70 -2.92 -5.37 -7.08
N TRP A 71 -3.42 -5.79 -5.91
CA TRP A 71 -4.58 -5.15 -5.30
C TRP A 71 -4.29 -3.71 -4.90
N LEU A 72 -3.16 -3.46 -4.22
CA LEU A 72 -2.78 -2.11 -3.79
C LEU A 72 -2.56 -1.16 -4.97
N GLU A 73 -1.94 -1.63 -6.06
CA GLU A 73 -1.73 -0.84 -7.28
C GLU A 73 -3.07 -0.51 -7.96
N ALA A 74 -3.98 -1.48 -8.03
CA ALA A 74 -5.26 -1.32 -8.72
C ALA A 74 -6.33 -0.57 -7.91
N HIS A 75 -6.31 -0.64 -6.57
CA HIS A 75 -7.42 -0.16 -5.72
C HIS A 75 -7.02 0.89 -4.69
N TRP A 76 -5.79 0.85 -4.14
CA TRP A 76 -5.38 1.85 -3.16
C TRP A 76 -4.67 3.03 -3.83
N LEU A 77 -3.77 2.73 -4.77
CA LEU A 77 -2.96 3.73 -5.45
C LEU A 77 -3.74 4.46 -6.54
N ALA A 78 -4.67 3.78 -7.21
CA ALA A 78 -5.51 4.36 -8.26
C ALA A 78 -6.71 5.16 -7.73
N THR A 79 -6.98 5.14 -6.42
CA THR A 79 -8.19 5.73 -5.84
C THR A 79 -8.02 7.22 -5.55
N GLU A 80 -8.91 8.03 -6.17
CA GLU A 80 -9.02 9.48 -5.95
C GLU A 80 -9.71 9.83 -4.60
N GLU A 81 -10.31 8.89 -3.88
CA GLU A 81 -11.13 9.15 -2.67
C GLU A 81 -10.38 9.78 -1.50
N ALA A 82 -9.05 9.85 -1.55
CA ALA A 82 -8.29 10.68 -0.62
C ALA A 82 -8.53 12.19 -0.78
N ARG A 83 -9.27 12.62 -1.81
CA ARG A 83 -9.56 14.02 -2.13
C ARG A 83 -10.38 14.80 -1.09
N ILE A 84 -11.04 14.17 -0.11
CA ILE A 84 -12.18 14.84 0.56
C ILE A 84 -12.00 15.17 2.06
N GLU A 85 -11.09 14.57 2.84
CA GLU A 85 -11.07 14.81 4.31
C GLU A 85 -9.79 15.39 4.92
N HIS A 86 -8.80 15.83 4.15
CA HIS A 86 -7.56 16.36 4.71
C HIS A 86 -7.42 17.86 4.47
N GLY A 87 -7.34 18.62 5.56
CA GLY A 87 -7.03 20.05 5.53
C GLY A 87 -5.63 20.30 4.96
N PRO A 88 -5.35 21.52 4.50
CA PRO A 88 -4.05 21.85 3.89
C PRO A 88 -2.92 21.58 4.90
N GLY A 89 -2.11 20.53 4.66
CA GLY A 89 -0.94 20.17 5.47
C GLY A 89 -0.80 18.70 5.87
N ASP A 90 -1.82 17.87 5.67
CA ASP A 90 -1.76 16.43 5.98
C ASP A 90 -1.28 15.63 4.77
N ALA A 91 0.05 15.44 4.70
CA ALA A 91 0.67 14.59 3.69
C ALA A 91 0.14 13.15 3.79
N LEU A 92 -0.30 12.61 2.66
CA LEU A 92 -0.86 11.26 2.58
C LEU A 92 0.22 10.20 2.91
N PRO A 93 -0.12 9.13 3.65
CA PRO A 93 0.84 8.10 3.99
C PRO A 93 1.32 7.33 2.76
N LEU A 94 2.63 7.11 2.69
CA LEU A 94 3.26 6.10 1.86
C LEU A 94 3.01 4.74 2.48
N VAL A 95 2.69 3.76 1.64
CA VAL A 95 2.43 2.39 2.11
C VAL A 95 3.64 1.51 1.86
N LEU A 96 4.14 0.93 2.95
CA LEU A 96 5.22 -0.04 3.01
C LEU A 96 4.65 -1.46 2.95
N ARG A 97 5.36 -2.30 2.20
CA ARG A 97 5.15 -3.74 2.13
C ARG A 97 5.82 -4.43 3.31
N VAL A 98 5.26 -5.53 3.81
CA VAL A 98 5.87 -6.30 4.91
C VAL A 98 6.00 -7.77 4.53
#